data_AF-A0A818K9C9-F1
#
_entry.id   AF-A0A818K9C9-F1
#
_cell.length_a   1.000
_cell.length_b   1.000
_cell.length_c   1.000
_cell.angle_alpha   90.00
_cell.angle_beta   90.00
_cell.angle_gamma   90.00
#
_symmetry.space_group_name_H-M   'P 1'
#
loop_
_entity.id
_entity.type
_entity.pdbx_description
1 polymer ?
#
loop_
_entity_poly.entity_id
_entity_poly.type
_entity_poly.pdbx_seq_one_letter_code
_entity_poly.pdbx_strand_id
1 'polypeptide(L)'
;MEKQYIRSYIKTRCLLGLTATQIPDELATAYGQDVVSYCTVTRWIQRFSNERESLEDNPRRGRPLSAIIQQNIDAAIYYRDECLKKLIKNLYKKRPSSTANHVKLHHDNARPHVNDMVLNYLQEEKIKVMAHPPYSSALAPSDFWLFSYLKRSLDTYPDATSLAKALSK
;
A
#
# COMPACT_ATOMS: atom_id res chain seq x y z
N MET A 1 -5.09 -2.73 -31.82
CA MET A 1 -6.38 -2.00 -31.90
C MET A 1 -6.43 -0.99 -30.77
N GLU A 2 -6.91 0.23 -31.03
CA GLU A 2 -6.99 1.26 -29.99
C GLU A 2 -8.09 0.94 -28.97
N LYS A 3 -7.83 1.17 -27.67
CA LYS A 3 -8.75 0.79 -26.60
C LYS A 3 -10.10 1.50 -26.69
N GLN A 4 -10.12 2.74 -27.18
CA GLN A 4 -11.34 3.52 -27.35
C GLN A 4 -12.25 2.93 -28.44
N TYR A 5 -11.66 2.40 -29.51
CA TYR A 5 -12.40 1.73 -30.59
C TYR A 5 -13.14 0.48 -30.09
N ILE A 6 -12.49 -0.35 -29.27
CA ILE A 6 -13.14 -1.53 -28.68
C ILE A 6 -14.29 -1.10 -27.76
N ARG A 7 -14.10 -0.02 -26.99
CA ARG A 7 -15.13 0.50 -26.07
C ARG A 7 -16.32 1.10 -26.81
N SER A 8 -16.10 1.83 -27.90
CA SER A 8 -17.18 2.37 -28.73
C SER A 8 -17.98 1.25 -29.37
N TYR A 9 -17.31 0.21 -29.89
CA TYR A 9 -17.97 -0.98 -30.42
C TYR A 9 -18.87 -1.65 -29.37
N ILE A 10 -18.34 -1.91 -28.17
CA ILE A 10 -19.11 -2.50 -27.06
C ILE A 10 -20.32 -1.62 -26.73
N LYS A 11 -20.15 -0.29 -26.65
CA LYS A 11 -21.24 0.65 -26.36
C LYS A 11 -22.35 0.56 -27.41
N THR A 12 -22.01 0.60 -28.69
CA THR A 12 -22.98 0.51 -29.79
C THR A 12 -23.71 -0.83 -29.78
N ARG A 13 -23.02 -1.94 -29.54
CA ARG A 13 -23.66 -3.28 -29.47
C ARG A 13 -24.57 -3.44 -28.26
N CYS A 14 -24.22 -2.86 -27.10
CA CYS A 14 -25.14 -2.80 -25.95
C CYS A 14 -26.44 -2.05 -26.29
N LEU A 15 -26.35 -0.91 -26.99
CA LEU A 15 -27.52 -0.14 -27.40
C LEU A 15 -28.41 -0.89 -28.40
N LEU A 16 -27.82 -1.77 -29.20
CA LEU A 16 -28.53 -2.67 -30.12
C LEU A 16 -29.10 -3.93 -29.42
N GLY A 17 -28.96 -4.07 -28.10
CA GLY A 17 -29.54 -5.16 -27.33
C GLY A 17 -28.73 -6.46 -27.31
N LEU A 18 -27.47 -6.44 -27.72
CA LEU A 18 -26.62 -7.64 -27.66
C LEU A 18 -26.19 -7.94 -26.21
N THR A 19 -26.10 -9.23 -25.93
CA THR A 19 -25.76 -9.76 -24.60
C THR A 19 -24.25 -9.90 -24.41
N ALA A 20 -23.83 -10.06 -23.14
CA ALA A 20 -22.42 -10.14 -22.75
C ALA A 20 -21.67 -11.39 -23.26
N THR A 21 -22.39 -12.38 -23.77
CA THR A 21 -21.83 -13.58 -24.42
C THR A 21 -21.62 -13.37 -25.91
N GLN A 22 -22.46 -12.58 -26.58
CA GLN A 22 -22.42 -12.37 -28.04
C GLN A 22 -21.31 -11.40 -28.47
N ILE A 23 -21.09 -10.33 -27.71
CA ILE A 23 -20.11 -9.28 -28.07
C ILE A 23 -18.66 -9.82 -28.11
N PRO A 24 -18.19 -10.62 -27.13
CA PRO A 24 -16.86 -11.26 -27.21
C PRO A 24 -16.70 -12.16 -28.43
N ASP A 25 -17.73 -12.94 -28.77
CA ASP A 25 -17.70 -13.88 -29.90
C ASP A 25 -17.63 -13.14 -31.25
N GLU A 26 -18.36 -12.03 -31.41
CA GLU A 26 -18.27 -11.17 -32.58
C GLU A 26 -16.87 -10.56 -32.73
N LEU A 27 -16.30 -10.06 -31.63
CA LEU A 27 -14.96 -9.48 -31.64
C LEU A 27 -13.89 -10.53 -31.96
N ALA A 28 -14.04 -11.74 -31.44
CA ALA A 28 -13.16 -12.87 -31.74
C ALA A 28 -13.27 -13.30 -33.21
N THR A 29 -14.48 -13.33 -33.77
CA THR A 29 -14.72 -13.70 -35.17
C THR A 29 -14.13 -12.67 -36.13
N ALA A 30 -14.29 -11.37 -35.84
CA ALA A 30 -13.84 -10.31 -36.73
C ALA A 30 -12.33 -10.04 -36.64
N TYR A 31 -11.72 -10.22 -35.46
CA TYR A 31 -10.37 -9.73 -35.18
C TYR A 31 -9.41 -10.76 -34.55
N GLY A 32 -9.90 -11.96 -34.19
CA GLY A 32 -9.12 -13.02 -33.53
C GLY A 32 -9.34 -13.12 -32.01
N GLN A 33 -9.03 -14.28 -31.44
CA GLN A 33 -9.33 -14.63 -30.03
C GLN A 33 -8.63 -13.78 -28.97
N ASP A 34 -7.52 -13.12 -29.30
CA ASP A 34 -6.70 -12.37 -28.33
C ASP A 34 -6.95 -10.85 -28.32
N VAL A 35 -8.01 -10.38 -28.98
CA VAL A 35 -8.27 -8.94 -29.17
C VAL A 35 -8.75 -8.27 -27.88
N VAL A 36 -9.64 -8.93 -27.14
CA VAL A 36 -10.14 -8.42 -25.85
C VAL A 36 -10.62 -9.58 -24.97
N SER A 37 -10.28 -9.54 -23.69
CA SER A 37 -10.77 -10.55 -22.74
C SER A 37 -12.26 -10.38 -22.45
N TYR A 38 -12.94 -11.51 -22.23
CA TYR A 38 -14.33 -11.55 -21.75
C TYR A 38 -14.57 -10.65 -20.52
N CYS A 39 -13.65 -10.67 -19.56
CA CYS A 39 -13.69 -9.82 -18.36
C CYS A 39 -13.66 -8.31 -18.68
N THR A 40 -13.01 -7.91 -19.77
CA THR A 40 -12.97 -6.53 -20.21
C THR A 40 -14.30 -6.13 -20.85
N VAL A 41 -14.86 -6.99 -21.71
CA VAL A 41 -16.16 -6.75 -22.35
C VAL A 41 -17.26 -6.61 -21.31
N THR A 42 -17.41 -7.60 -20.42
CA THR A 42 -18.39 -7.59 -19.31
C THR A 42 -18.27 -6.35 -18.41
N ARG A 43 -17.04 -5.96 -18.03
CA ARG A 43 -16.80 -4.74 -17.24
C ARG A 43 -17.29 -3.48 -17.94
N TRP A 44 -17.12 -3.38 -19.25
CA TRP A 44 -17.60 -2.22 -20.03
C TRP A 44 -19.11 -2.24 -20.23
N ILE A 45 -19.72 -3.41 -20.43
CA ILE A 45 -21.19 -3.56 -20.47
C ILE A 45 -21.82 -3.04 -19.17
N GLN A 46 -21.31 -3.48 -18.00
CA GLN A 46 -21.75 -2.98 -16.70
C GLN A 46 -21.53 -1.47 -16.51
N ARG A 47 -20.50 -0.90 -17.13
CA ARG A 47 -20.27 0.55 -17.07
C ARG A 47 -21.30 1.30 -17.90
N PHE A 48 -21.66 0.80 -19.08
CA PHE A 48 -22.64 1.44 -19.96
C PHE A 48 -24.08 1.27 -19.45
N SER A 49 -24.40 0.20 -18.72
CA SER A 49 -25.70 0.04 -18.07
C SER A 49 -25.94 1.05 -16.93
N ASN A 50 -24.88 1.66 -16.39
CA ASN A 50 -24.94 2.70 -15.36
C ASN A 50 -24.87 4.12 -15.96
N GLU A 51 -25.47 4.33 -17.15
CA GLU A 51 -25.59 5.63 -17.87
C GLU A 51 -24.27 6.37 -18.16
N ARG A 52 -23.13 5.67 -18.12
CA ARG A 52 -21.83 6.27 -18.43
C ARG A 52 -21.66 6.45 -19.94
N GLU A 53 -21.50 7.68 -20.41
CA GLU A 53 -21.23 7.92 -21.83
C GLU A 53 -19.76 7.87 -22.23
N SER A 54 -18.85 8.13 -21.29
CA SER A 54 -17.42 8.27 -21.53
C SER A 54 -16.74 6.93 -21.91
N LEU A 55 -15.99 6.96 -23.01
CA LEU A 55 -15.12 5.88 -23.49
C LEU A 55 -13.74 5.88 -22.82
N GLU A 56 -13.45 6.85 -21.97
CA GLU A 56 -12.17 6.96 -21.28
C GLU A 56 -12.16 6.15 -19.99
N ASP A 57 -10.96 5.73 -19.58
CA ASP A 57 -10.80 5.21 -18.22
C ASP A 57 -11.14 6.33 -17.23
N ASN A 58 -11.82 5.97 -16.13
CA ASN A 58 -11.94 6.91 -15.03
C ASN A 58 -10.55 7.41 -14.64
N PRO A 59 -10.42 8.69 -14.23
CA PRO A 59 -9.21 9.13 -13.59
C PRO A 59 -8.86 8.10 -12.53
N ARG A 60 -7.70 7.45 -12.68
CA ARG A 60 -7.24 6.52 -11.68
C ARG A 60 -7.18 7.34 -10.41
N ARG A 61 -7.86 6.91 -9.35
CA ARG A 61 -7.53 7.40 -8.00
C ARG A 61 -6.11 6.90 -7.75
N GLY A 62 -5.13 7.68 -8.18
CA GLY A 62 -3.76 7.51 -7.73
C GLY A 62 -3.73 7.65 -6.22
N ARG A 63 -2.59 7.30 -5.61
CA ARG A 63 -2.34 7.64 -4.22
C ARG A 63 -2.76 9.11 -3.99
N PRO A 64 -3.65 9.41 -3.04
CA PRO A 64 -4.18 10.76 -2.90
C PRO A 64 -3.03 11.76 -2.79
N LEU A 65 -3.01 12.72 -3.73
CA LEU A 65 -2.04 13.82 -3.78
C LEU A 65 -2.45 15.00 -2.90
N SER A 66 -3.67 14.99 -2.34
CA SER A 66 -4.20 16.09 -1.54
C SER A 66 -3.93 15.98 -0.02
N ALA A 67 -3.42 14.85 0.49
CA ALA A 67 -3.19 14.56 1.91
C ALA A 67 -1.69 14.41 2.25
N ILE A 68 -0.91 15.41 1.86
CA ILE A 68 0.51 15.53 2.18
C ILE A 68 0.74 16.22 3.56
N ILE A 69 -0.25 16.82 4.24
CA ILE A 69 0.05 17.96 5.15
C ILE A 69 -0.03 17.74 6.68
N GLN A 70 -1.06 17.14 7.32
CA GLN A 70 -1.11 17.07 8.81
C GLN A 70 -0.90 15.66 9.38
N GLN A 71 -1.61 14.65 8.86
CA GLN A 71 -1.51 13.28 9.39
C GLN A 71 -0.09 12.69 9.32
N ASN A 72 0.69 13.03 8.29
CA ASN A 72 2.08 12.58 8.19
C ASN A 72 2.96 13.27 9.26
N ILE A 73 2.68 14.54 9.57
CA ILE A 73 3.35 15.29 10.63
C ILE A 73 2.96 14.68 11.97
N ASP A 74 1.67 14.43 12.22
CA ASP A 74 1.20 13.81 13.46
C ASP A 74 1.80 12.42 13.65
N ALA A 75 1.86 11.62 12.58
CA ALA A 75 2.51 10.31 12.62
C ALA A 75 4.01 10.40 12.87
N ALA A 76 4.69 11.41 12.31
CA ALA A 76 6.11 11.66 12.57
C ALA A 76 6.37 12.11 14.01
N ILE A 77 5.51 12.99 14.55
CA ILE A 77 5.53 13.42 15.96
C ILE A 77 5.34 12.22 16.87
N TYR A 78 4.30 11.41 16.62
CA TYR A 78 4.04 10.20 17.38
C TYR A 78 5.24 9.24 17.33
N TYR A 79 5.78 8.98 16.14
CA TYR A 79 6.93 8.10 15.97
C TYR A 79 8.17 8.60 16.74
N ARG A 80 8.46 9.90 16.68
CA ARG A 80 9.55 10.52 17.43
C ARG A 80 9.33 10.41 18.94
N ASP A 81 8.17 10.86 19.43
CA ASP A 81 7.95 11.11 20.85
C ASP A 81 7.52 9.86 21.62
N GLU A 82 6.62 9.07 21.02
CA GLU A 82 6.02 7.91 21.68
C GLU A 82 6.79 6.62 21.39
N CYS A 83 7.52 6.54 20.27
CA CYS A 83 8.32 5.36 19.93
C CYS A 83 9.82 5.57 20.15
N LEU A 84 10.46 6.47 19.40
CA LEU A 84 11.92 6.61 19.38
C LEU A 84 12.49 7.10 20.71
N LYS A 85 11.95 8.18 21.31
CA LYS A 85 12.42 8.66 22.61
C LYS A 85 12.39 7.59 23.69
N LYS A 86 11.29 6.81 23.75
CA LYS A 86 11.16 5.70 24.72
C LYS A 86 12.15 4.58 24.42
N LEU A 87 12.32 4.23 23.14
CA LEU A 87 13.28 3.21 22.71
C LEU A 87 14.71 3.59 23.10
N ILE A 88 15.13 4.81 22.75
CA ILE A 88 16.49 5.31 22.96
C ILE A 88 16.79 5.46 24.45
N LYS A 89 15.85 5.98 25.24
CA LYS A 89 15.97 6.04 26.70
C LYS A 89 16.18 4.65 27.30
N ASN A 90 15.40 3.67 26.88
CA ASN A 90 15.53 2.29 27.36
C ASN A 90 16.83 1.62 26.87
N LEU A 91 17.27 1.94 25.65
CA LEU A 91 18.51 1.45 25.08
C LEU A 91 19.70 1.91 25.92
N TYR A 92 19.82 3.19 26.22
CA TYR A 92 20.91 3.72 27.05
C TYR A 92 20.84 3.24 28.50
N LYS A 93 19.64 3.03 29.06
CA LYS A 93 19.48 2.41 30.37
C LYS A 93 20.03 0.98 30.40
N LYS A 94 19.76 0.18 29.37
CA LYS A 94 20.19 -1.23 29.27
C LYS A 94 21.63 -1.38 28.79
N ARG A 95 22.15 -0.41 28.04
CA ARG A 95 23.48 -0.44 27.43
C ARG A 95 24.21 0.90 27.60
N PRO A 96 24.64 1.26 28.83
CA PRO A 96 25.27 2.55 29.09
C PRO A 96 26.59 2.75 28.34
N SER A 97 27.32 1.66 28.09
CA SER A 97 28.61 1.65 27.39
C SER A 97 28.49 1.65 25.86
N SER A 98 27.29 1.35 25.33
CA SER A 98 27.01 1.50 23.90
C SER A 98 26.84 2.99 23.61
N THR A 99 27.96 3.68 23.52
CA THR A 99 28.01 5.06 23.03
C THR A 99 27.26 5.15 21.70
N ALA A 100 26.56 6.26 21.51
CA ALA A 100 25.61 6.50 20.45
C ALA A 100 26.10 6.12 19.02
N ASN A 101 27.41 6.17 18.77
CA ASN A 101 28.03 5.80 17.49
C ASN A 101 27.98 4.30 17.15
N HIS A 102 27.68 3.41 18.10
CA HIS A 102 27.63 1.95 17.86
C HIS A 102 26.24 1.46 17.47
N VAL A 103 25.20 2.29 17.66
CA VAL A 103 23.81 1.90 17.42
C VAL A 103 23.42 2.27 15.99
N LYS A 104 22.99 1.25 15.24
CA LYS A 104 22.43 1.42 13.90
C LYS A 104 20.94 1.09 13.94
N LEU A 105 20.11 1.98 13.43
CA LEU A 105 18.67 1.77 13.32
C LEU A 105 18.33 1.26 11.92
N HIS A 106 17.60 0.14 11.85
CA HIS A 106 16.97 -0.33 10.63
C HIS A 106 15.46 -0.10 10.73
N HIS A 107 14.92 0.66 9.79
CA HIS A 107 13.48 0.88 9.61
C HIS A 107 13.20 1.13 8.12
N ASP A 108 11.96 0.92 7.69
CA ASP A 108 11.56 1.13 6.31
C ASP A 108 11.39 2.62 5.98
N ASN A 109 11.29 2.95 4.69
CA ASN A 109 11.14 4.33 4.21
C ASN A 109 9.68 4.85 4.32
N ALA A 110 8.93 4.42 5.33
CA ALA A 110 7.60 4.95 5.57
C ALA A 110 7.65 6.47 5.75
N ARG A 111 6.59 7.18 5.33
CA ARG A 111 6.53 8.65 5.40
C ARG A 111 6.94 9.26 6.76
N PRO A 112 6.48 8.76 7.92
CA PRO A 112 6.91 9.32 9.21
C PRO A 112 8.39 9.07 9.53
N HIS A 113 8.98 8.00 8.98
CA HIS A 113 10.36 7.59 9.25
C HIS A 113 11.39 8.45 8.50
N VAL A 114 11.05 8.88 7.29
CA VAL A 114 11.90 9.73 6.42
C VAL A 114 11.63 11.22 6.60
N ASN A 115 10.82 11.60 7.58
CA ASN A 115 10.52 13.00 7.87
C ASN A 115 11.73 13.71 8.52
N ASP A 116 12.00 14.94 8.12
CA ASP A 116 13.18 15.71 8.60
C ASP A 116 13.21 15.83 10.13
N MET A 117 12.07 16.00 10.80
CA MET A 117 12.03 16.08 12.27
C MET A 117 12.53 14.80 12.94
N VAL A 118 12.28 13.65 12.32
CA VAL A 118 12.69 12.34 12.82
C VAL A 118 14.16 12.10 12.51
N LEU A 119 14.61 12.43 11.29
CA LEU A 119 16.01 12.30 10.90
C LEU A 119 16.93 13.21 11.72
N ASN A 120 16.52 14.45 11.96
CA ASN A 120 17.25 15.40 12.82
C ASN A 120 17.35 14.88 14.25
N TYR A 121 16.26 14.37 14.82
CA TYR A 121 16.28 13.78 16.16
C TYR A 121 17.24 12.58 16.25
N LEU A 122 17.21 11.68 15.26
CA LEU A 122 18.12 10.53 15.22
C LEU A 122 19.59 10.96 15.08
N GLN A 123 19.85 12.03 14.34
CA GLN A 123 21.19 12.63 14.21
C GLN A 123 21.67 13.27 15.52
N GLU A 124 20.80 14.00 16.24
CA GLU A 124 21.09 14.56 17.57
C GLU A 124 21.43 13.47 18.59
N GLU A 125 20.68 12.37 18.57
CA GLU A 125 20.93 11.16 19.37
C GLU A 125 22.11 10.33 18.84
N LYS A 126 22.76 10.77 17.75
CA LYS A 126 23.89 10.13 17.05
C LYS A 126 23.62 8.68 16.63
N ILE A 127 22.38 8.34 16.34
CA ILE A 127 21.96 7.02 15.86
C ILE A 127 22.08 7.00 14.34
N LYS A 128 22.85 6.03 13.82
CA LYS A 128 23.01 5.88 12.37
C LYS A 128 21.84 5.12 11.78
N VAL A 129 21.06 5.77 10.92
CA VAL A 129 20.03 5.11 10.11
C VAL A 129 20.68 4.29 9.00
N MET A 130 20.28 3.02 8.86
CA MET A 130 20.71 2.17 7.75
C MET A 130 19.80 2.39 6.55
N ALA A 131 20.39 2.51 5.36
CA ALA A 131 19.63 2.65 4.12
C ALA A 131 18.77 1.40 3.87
N HIS A 132 17.50 1.61 3.54
CA HIS A 132 16.58 0.54 3.17
C HIS A 132 16.04 0.81 1.76
N PRO A 133 16.05 -0.16 0.83
CA PRO A 133 15.50 0.06 -0.50
C PRO A 133 13.97 0.09 -0.51
N PRO A 134 13.33 0.81 -1.45
CA PRO A 134 11.88 0.79 -1.59
C PRO A 134 11.34 -0.63 -1.78
N TYR A 135 10.16 -0.92 -1.22
CA TYR A 135 9.41 -2.17 -1.41
C TYR A 135 10.20 -3.46 -1.09
N SER A 136 11.11 -3.40 -0.13
CA SER A 136 12.05 -4.49 0.16
C SER A 136 11.79 -5.19 1.49
N SER A 137 10.54 -5.65 1.69
CA SER A 137 10.14 -6.36 2.92
C SER A 137 10.97 -7.62 3.19
N ALA A 138 11.46 -8.30 2.16
CA ALA A 138 12.37 -9.45 2.31
C ALA A 138 13.71 -9.09 2.99
N LEU A 139 14.10 -7.82 2.97
CA LEU A 139 15.32 -7.31 3.61
C LEU A 139 15.07 -6.77 5.02
N ALA A 140 13.81 -6.62 5.44
CA ALA A 140 13.45 -6.18 6.77
C ALA A 140 13.31 -7.40 7.70
N PRO A 141 14.16 -7.55 8.73
CA PRO A 141 14.06 -8.68 9.66
C PRO A 141 12.71 -8.73 10.38
N SER A 142 12.06 -7.57 10.58
CA SER A 142 10.72 -7.46 11.14
C SER A 142 9.67 -8.15 10.26
N ASP A 143 9.69 -7.89 8.95
CA ASP A 143 8.69 -8.39 8.01
C ASP A 143 8.92 -9.86 7.65
N PHE A 144 10.17 -10.21 7.33
CA PHE A 144 10.52 -11.57 6.91
C PHE A 144 10.39 -12.58 8.05
N TRP A 145 10.85 -12.23 9.26
CA TRP A 145 10.97 -13.19 10.36
C TRP A 145 10.06 -12.87 11.55
N LEU A 146 10.19 -11.69 12.17
CA LEU A 146 9.52 -11.40 13.45
C LEU A 146 7.99 -11.45 13.33
N PHE A 147 7.40 -10.75 12.37
CA PHE A 147 5.96 -10.70 12.21
C PHE A 147 5.40 -12.05 11.77
N SER A 148 6.13 -12.80 10.96
CA SER A 148 5.78 -14.17 10.60
C SER A 148 5.76 -15.09 11.82
N TYR A 149 6.74 -14.96 12.71
CA TYR A 149 6.78 -15.68 13.98
C TYR A 149 5.62 -15.29 14.89
N LEU A 150 5.40 -13.99 15.11
CA LEU A 150 4.31 -13.49 15.94
C LEU A 150 2.94 -13.94 15.43
N LYS A 151 2.70 -13.92 14.11
CA LYS A 151 1.44 -14.37 13.51
C LYS A 151 1.12 -15.84 13.79
N ARG A 152 2.11 -16.69 14.10
CA ARG A 152 1.86 -18.09 14.50
C ARG A 152 1.34 -18.19 15.94
N SER A 153 1.70 -17.22 16.78
CA SER A 153 1.28 -17.13 18.17
C SER A 153 0.03 -16.26 18.36
N LEU A 154 -0.33 -15.48 17.34
CA LEU A 154 -1.54 -14.67 17.32
C LEU A 154 -2.70 -15.48 16.77
N ASP A 155 -3.74 -15.64 17.56
CA ASP A 155 -5.02 -16.18 17.12
C ASP A 155 -5.93 -15.05 16.58
N THR A 156 -7.12 -15.41 16.14
CA THR A 156 -8.20 -14.49 15.81
C THR A 156 -8.74 -13.84 17.08
N TYR A 157 -8.56 -12.52 17.21
CA TYR A 157 -9.11 -11.74 18.31
C TYR A 157 -10.26 -10.84 17.83
N PRO A 158 -11.34 -10.72 18.62
CA PRO A 158 -12.52 -9.95 18.22
C PRO A 158 -12.28 -8.43 18.27
N ASP A 159 -11.32 -7.97 19.06
CA ASP A 159 -11.02 -6.55 19.26
C ASP A 159 -9.55 -6.30 19.66
N ALA A 160 -9.13 -5.04 19.57
CA ALA A 160 -7.75 -4.62 19.86
C ALA A 160 -7.34 -4.80 21.33
N THR A 161 -8.29 -4.74 22.27
CA THR A 161 -8.03 -4.93 23.70
C THR A 161 -7.69 -6.39 23.99
N SER A 162 -8.47 -7.30 23.40
CA SER A 162 -8.26 -8.74 23.47
C SER A 162 -6.89 -9.14 22.89
N LEU A 163 -6.50 -8.54 21.76
CA LEU A 163 -5.18 -8.71 21.16
C LEU A 163 -4.05 -8.19 22.07
N ALA A 164 -4.19 -6.98 22.62
CA ALA A 164 -3.18 -6.39 23.49
C ALA A 164 -2.93 -7.24 24.75
N LYS A 165 -4.00 -7.79 25.34
CA LYS A 165 -3.92 -8.70 26.49
C LYS A 165 -3.18 -9.99 26.15
N ALA A 166 -3.37 -10.53 24.95
CA ALA A 166 -2.66 -11.73 24.50
C ALA A 166 -1.17 -11.49 24.28
N LEU A 167 -0.80 -10.32 23.75
CA LEU A 167 0.59 -9.91 23.53
C LEU A 167 1.35 -9.53 24.81
N SER A 168 0.65 -9.25 25.90
CA SER A 168 1.24 -8.77 27.17
C SER A 168 1.52 -9.90 28.18
N LYS A 169 1.32 -11.16 27.80
CA LYS A 169 1.66 -12.35 28.60
C LYS A 169 3.07 -12.82 28.28
#